data_AF-A0A963CXX4-F1
#
_entry.id   AF-A0A963CXX4-F1
#
_cell.length_a   1.000
_cell.length_b   1.000
_cell.length_c   1.000
_cell.angle_alpha   90.00
_cell.angle_beta   90.00
_cell.angle_gamma   90.00
#
_symmetry.space_group_name_H-M   'P 1'
#
loop_
_entity.id
_entity.type
_entity.pdbx_description
1 polymer ?
#
loop_
_entity_poly.entity_id
_entity_poly.type
_entity_poly.pdbx_seq_one_letter_code
_entity_poly.pdbx_strand_id
1 'polypeptide(L)'
;MHPRSAGCRKFVCDEMLGRLARYLRAAGYDTALASGGAPDRLWVEVAKREARTLLTCDRQVLRHKDARGRVLWLRQGGLDQQAAVLRDRLGVDWLWQPFTRCLVDNARLEHAGNAALERLPPDLRSRTVRECPDCGRIYWAGSHHRRMRARLVNWAAGKSGRSGAKLHSLP
;
A
#
# COMPACT_ATOMS: atom_id res chain seq x y z
N MET A 1 -16.68 -20.56 -0.23
CA MET A 1 -15.86 -19.35 -0.49
C MET A 1 -14.40 -19.75 -0.34
N HIS A 2 -13.66 -19.88 -1.45
CA HIS A 2 -12.25 -20.27 -1.39
C HIS A 2 -11.41 -19.11 -0.85
N PRO A 3 -10.57 -19.32 0.20
CA PRO A 3 -9.63 -18.30 0.64
C PRO A 3 -8.64 -18.06 -0.50
N ARG A 4 -8.81 -16.94 -1.23
CA ARG A 4 -7.83 -16.53 -2.24
C ARG A 4 -6.50 -16.38 -1.51
N SER A 5 -5.48 -17.12 -1.95
CA SER A 5 -4.11 -17.03 -1.46
C SER A 5 -3.68 -15.55 -1.36
N ALA A 6 -3.11 -15.15 -0.23
CA ALA A 6 -2.70 -13.77 0.08
C ALA A 6 -1.96 -13.09 -1.10
N GLY A 7 -1.09 -13.85 -1.77
CA GLY A 7 -0.11 -13.38 -2.74
C GLY A 7 -0.56 -13.04 -4.17
N CYS A 8 -1.84 -12.79 -4.46
CA CYS A 8 -2.24 -12.28 -5.79
C CYS A 8 -3.38 -11.25 -5.71
N ARG A 9 -3.44 -10.49 -4.61
CA ARG A 9 -4.42 -9.41 -4.47
C ARG A 9 -3.91 -8.13 -5.13
N LYS A 10 -4.85 -7.43 -5.77
CA LYS A 10 -4.68 -6.08 -6.28
C LYS A 10 -5.63 -5.16 -5.57
N PHE A 11 -5.20 -3.93 -5.32
CA PHE A 11 -5.98 -2.93 -4.62
C PHE A 11 -6.17 -1.68 -5.48
N VAL A 12 -7.25 -0.97 -5.17
CA VAL A 12 -7.43 0.44 -5.46
C VAL A 12 -7.65 1.11 -4.11
N CYS A 13 -6.93 2.18 -3.81
CA CYS A 13 -7.19 3.02 -2.64
C CYS A 13 -7.83 4.33 -3.10
N ASP A 14 -8.77 4.87 -2.34
CA ASP A 14 -9.17 6.26 -2.51
C ASP A 14 -8.04 7.25 -2.15
N GLU A 15 -8.22 8.53 -2.48
CA GLU A 15 -7.22 9.58 -2.22
C GLU A 15 -6.90 9.72 -0.73
N MET A 16 -7.89 9.52 0.16
CA MET A 16 -7.72 9.59 1.62
C MET A 16 -6.78 8.49 2.15
N LEU A 17 -6.70 7.36 1.45
CA LEU A 17 -5.89 6.21 1.79
C LEU A 17 -4.51 6.22 1.13
N GLY A 18 -4.02 7.35 0.61
CA GLY A 18 -2.72 7.45 -0.04
C GLY A 18 -1.53 6.94 0.79
N ARG A 19 -1.57 7.13 2.13
CA ARG A 19 -0.56 6.56 3.03
C ARG A 19 -0.63 5.03 3.09
N LEU A 20 -1.83 4.47 3.15
CA LEU A 20 -2.05 3.02 3.16
C LEU A 20 -1.65 2.40 1.82
N ALA A 21 -2.00 3.05 0.70
CA ALA A 21 -1.59 2.65 -0.64
C ALA A 21 -0.07 2.53 -0.76
N ARG A 22 0.67 3.51 -0.22
CA ARG A 22 2.14 3.49 -0.21
C ARG A 22 2.69 2.28 0.53
N TYR A 23 2.08 1.88 1.64
CA TYR A 23 2.51 0.71 2.40
C TYR A 23 2.10 -0.62 1.76
N LEU A 24 0.95 -0.69 1.10
CA LEU A 24 0.58 -1.86 0.30
C LEU A 24 1.58 -2.08 -0.85
N ARG A 25 1.98 -1.01 -1.54
CA ARG A 25 3.06 -1.05 -2.55
C ARG A 25 4.38 -1.47 -1.92
N ALA A 26 4.71 -0.94 -0.74
CA ALA A 26 5.92 -1.33 0.00
C ALA A 26 5.91 -2.81 0.41
N ALA A 27 4.75 -3.42 0.65
CA ALA A 27 4.59 -4.86 0.89
C ALA A 27 4.59 -5.69 -0.40
N GLY A 28 4.59 -5.05 -1.58
CA GLY A 28 4.66 -5.69 -2.90
C GLY A 28 3.35 -5.75 -3.68
N TYR A 29 2.23 -5.33 -3.08
CA TYR A 29 0.91 -5.42 -3.73
C TYR A 29 0.71 -4.37 -4.81
N ASP A 30 0.14 -4.80 -5.94
CA ASP A 30 -0.34 -3.92 -7.00
C ASP A 30 -1.48 -3.05 -6.46
N THR A 31 -1.20 -1.79 -6.20
CA THR A 31 -2.14 -0.86 -5.57
C THR A 31 -2.23 0.43 -6.36
N ALA A 32 -3.33 0.57 -7.10
CA ALA A 32 -3.69 1.84 -7.70
C ALA A 32 -4.14 2.82 -6.60
N LEU A 33 -3.88 4.11 -6.81
CA LEU A 33 -4.38 5.18 -5.96
C LEU A 33 -5.32 6.01 -6.83
N ALA A 34 -6.53 6.23 -6.34
CA ALA A 34 -7.45 7.16 -6.95
C ALA A 34 -6.80 8.54 -6.99
N SER A 35 -6.94 9.24 -8.10
CA SER A 35 -6.36 10.56 -8.28
C SER A 35 -7.20 11.40 -9.22
N GLY A 36 -7.18 12.71 -9.03
CA GLY A 36 -7.73 13.68 -9.97
C GLY A 36 -9.22 13.96 -9.77
N GLY A 37 -9.77 13.70 -8.58
CA GLY A 37 -11.17 14.02 -8.26
C GLY A 37 -12.20 13.21 -9.06
N ALA A 38 -11.77 12.10 -9.66
CA ALA A 38 -12.65 11.23 -10.42
C ALA A 38 -13.75 10.63 -9.52
N PRO A 39 -15.00 10.53 -10.00
CA PRO A 39 -16.12 10.08 -9.18
C PRO A 39 -15.96 8.60 -8.77
N ASP A 40 -16.41 8.27 -7.57
CA ASP A 40 -16.29 6.94 -6.96
C ASP A 40 -16.74 5.78 -7.87
N ARG A 41 -17.77 6.02 -8.70
CA ARG A 41 -18.26 5.04 -9.69
C ARG A 41 -17.15 4.52 -10.60
N LEU A 42 -16.23 5.40 -11.02
CA LEU A 42 -15.11 5.05 -11.89
C LEU A 42 -14.22 4.02 -11.20
N TRP A 43 -13.92 4.22 -9.92
CA TRP A 43 -13.03 3.34 -9.17
C TRP A 43 -13.67 2.00 -8.84
N VAL A 44 -14.99 1.95 -8.67
CA VAL A 44 -15.74 0.69 -8.56
C VAL A 44 -15.68 -0.09 -9.89
N GLU A 45 -15.83 0.59 -11.03
CA GLU A 45 -15.71 -0.02 -12.36
C GLU A 45 -14.28 -0.52 -12.64
N VAL A 46 -13.26 0.27 -12.32
CA VAL A 46 -11.85 -0.14 -12.41
C VAL A 46 -11.60 -1.36 -11.53
N ALA A 47 -12.08 -1.35 -10.29
CA ALA A 47 -11.93 -2.48 -9.38
C ALA A 47 -12.62 -3.75 -9.92
N LYS A 48 -13.78 -3.61 -10.57
CA LYS A 48 -14.47 -4.71 -11.24
C LYS A 48 -13.68 -5.23 -12.45
N ARG A 49 -13.31 -4.34 -13.38
CA ARG A 49 -12.61 -4.67 -14.64
C ARG A 49 -11.26 -5.33 -14.39
N GLU A 50 -10.50 -4.83 -13.43
CA GLU A 50 -9.13 -5.28 -13.15
C GLU A 50 -9.03 -6.28 -11.98
N ALA A 51 -10.18 -6.78 -11.51
CA ALA A 51 -10.29 -7.72 -10.39
C ALA A 51 -9.54 -7.25 -9.12
N ARG A 52 -9.66 -5.95 -8.81
CA ARG A 52 -9.07 -5.33 -7.61
C ARG A 52 -10.10 -5.22 -6.48
N THR A 53 -9.61 -5.10 -5.27
CA THR A 53 -10.40 -4.69 -4.10
C THR A 53 -10.27 -3.18 -3.92
N LEU A 54 -11.40 -2.46 -3.94
CA LEU A 54 -11.44 -1.03 -3.63
C LEU A 54 -11.47 -0.84 -2.12
N LEU A 55 -10.46 -0.13 -1.60
CA LEU A 55 -10.37 0.32 -0.23
C LEU A 55 -10.80 1.78 -0.18
N THR A 56 -11.76 2.09 0.68
CA THR A 56 -12.27 3.46 0.81
C THR A 56 -12.71 3.81 2.22
N CYS A 57 -12.54 5.07 2.61
CA CYS A 57 -13.15 5.61 3.82
C CYS A 57 -14.55 6.21 3.60
N ASP A 58 -15.00 6.34 2.36
CA ASP A 58 -16.33 6.85 2.04
C ASP A 58 -17.39 5.72 2.05
N ARG A 59 -18.42 5.89 2.89
CA ARG A 59 -19.53 4.94 2.99
C ARG A 59 -20.47 5.01 1.79
N GLN A 60 -20.49 6.13 1.05
CA GLN A 60 -21.37 6.32 -0.11
C GLN A 60 -21.05 5.35 -1.25
N VAL A 61 -19.77 4.97 -1.40
CA VAL A 61 -19.31 3.96 -2.37
C VAL A 61 -20.03 2.62 -2.20
N LEU A 62 -20.40 2.26 -0.97
CA LEU A 62 -21.09 1.00 -0.67
C LEU A 62 -22.51 0.95 -1.25
N ARG A 63 -23.10 2.08 -1.62
CA ARG A 63 -24.42 2.16 -2.26
C ARG A 63 -24.38 1.75 -3.73
N HIS A 64 -23.19 1.63 -4.33
CA HIS A 64 -23.04 1.23 -5.71
C HIS A 64 -23.43 -0.25 -5.90
N LYS A 65 -24.21 -0.56 -6.95
CA LYS A 65 -24.69 -1.92 -7.23
C LYS A 65 -23.57 -2.96 -7.34
N ASP A 66 -22.42 -2.54 -7.86
CA ASP A 66 -21.23 -3.38 -8.06
C ASP A 66 -20.29 -3.46 -6.83
N ALA A 67 -20.64 -2.82 -5.70
CA ALA A 67 -19.78 -2.77 -4.52
C ALA A 67 -19.65 -4.13 -3.81
N ARG A 68 -20.64 -5.00 -3.94
CA ARG A 68 -20.73 -6.27 -3.21
C ARG A 68 -19.52 -7.17 -3.49
N GLY A 69 -18.79 -7.51 -2.43
CA GLY A 69 -17.63 -8.40 -2.48
C GLY A 69 -16.35 -7.80 -3.08
N ARG A 70 -16.36 -6.51 -3.46
CA ARG A 70 -15.22 -5.83 -4.10
C ARG A 70 -14.77 -4.57 -3.36
N VAL A 71 -15.66 -3.95 -2.60
CA VAL A 71 -15.35 -2.76 -1.80
C VAL A 71 -15.18 -3.16 -0.34
N LEU A 72 -14.08 -2.73 0.26
CA LEU A 72 -13.89 -2.75 1.70
C LEU A 72 -13.89 -1.31 2.21
N TRP A 73 -14.95 -0.97 2.94
CA TRP A 73 -14.97 0.27 3.70
C TRP A 73 -14.07 0.16 4.93
N LEU A 74 -13.17 1.12 5.09
CA LEU A 74 -12.31 1.31 6.24
C LEU A 74 -12.83 2.50 7.03
N ARG A 75 -13.01 2.33 8.34
CA ARG A 75 -13.29 3.48 9.20
C ARG A 75 -12.16 4.49 9.09
N GLN A 76 -12.49 5.79 9.05
CA GLN A 76 -11.47 6.81 9.24
C GLN A 76 -10.79 6.61 10.60
N GLY A 77 -9.47 6.71 10.62
CA GLY A 77 -8.68 6.37 11.80
C GLY A 77 -7.19 6.26 11.50
N GLY A 78 -6.47 5.67 12.45
CA GLY A 78 -5.02 5.51 12.35
C GLY A 78 -4.62 4.47 11.30
N LEU A 79 -3.51 4.75 10.61
CA LEU A 79 -2.93 3.85 9.61
C LEU A 79 -2.71 2.43 10.15
N ASP A 80 -2.31 2.28 11.43
CA ASP A 80 -2.09 0.96 12.05
C ASP A 80 -3.39 0.16 12.23
N GLN A 81 -4.50 0.85 12.51
CA GLN A 81 -5.82 0.23 12.62
C GLN A 81 -6.31 -0.24 11.25
N GLN A 82 -6.15 0.60 10.22
CA GLN A 82 -6.47 0.24 8.84
C GLN A 82 -5.64 -0.96 8.37
N ALA A 83 -4.34 -0.98 8.69
CA ALA A 83 -3.45 -2.09 8.34
C ALA A 83 -3.86 -3.41 9.03
N ALA A 84 -4.25 -3.35 10.31
CA ALA A 84 -4.79 -4.51 11.03
C ALA A 84 -6.08 -5.03 10.38
N VAL A 85 -7.01 -4.15 9.99
CA VAL A 85 -8.24 -4.56 9.28
C VAL A 85 -7.91 -5.27 7.97
N LEU A 86 -6.94 -4.81 7.19
CA LEU A 86 -6.55 -5.48 5.94
C LEU A 86 -5.93 -6.86 6.19
N ARG A 87 -5.10 -7.00 7.22
CA ARG A 87 -4.57 -8.30 7.64
C ARG A 87 -5.72 -9.25 8.02
N ASP A 88 -6.59 -8.81 8.93
CA ASP A 88 -7.60 -9.67 9.54
C ASP A 88 -8.75 -10.02 8.58
N ARG A 89 -9.19 -9.07 7.74
CA ARG A 89 -10.34 -9.29 6.84
C ARG A 89 -9.95 -9.78 5.45
N LEU A 90 -8.79 -9.38 4.94
CA LEU A 90 -8.36 -9.72 3.58
C LEU A 90 -7.18 -10.68 3.55
N GLY A 91 -6.57 -11.01 4.69
CA GLY A 91 -5.37 -11.85 4.74
C GLY A 91 -4.16 -11.17 4.11
N VAL A 92 -4.05 -9.84 4.22
CA VAL A 92 -2.86 -9.12 3.72
C VAL A 92 -1.64 -9.55 4.51
N ASP A 93 -0.72 -10.21 3.82
CA ASP A 93 0.63 -10.45 4.29
C ASP A 93 1.49 -9.21 4.01
N TRP A 94 1.82 -8.46 5.06
CA TRP A 94 2.63 -7.25 4.98
C TRP A 94 4.11 -7.51 4.62
N LEU A 95 4.54 -8.77 4.59
CA LEU A 95 5.88 -9.20 4.20
C LEU A 95 5.90 -10.02 2.89
N TRP A 96 4.83 -9.96 2.09
CA TRP A 96 4.66 -10.78 0.88
C TRP A 96 5.80 -10.64 -0.16
N GLN A 97 5.99 -9.44 -0.73
CA GLN A 97 7.10 -9.14 -1.65
C GLN A 97 7.65 -7.72 -1.38
N PRO A 98 8.28 -7.48 -0.23
CA PRO A 98 8.59 -6.14 0.21
C PRO A 98 9.53 -5.42 -0.74
N PHE A 99 9.24 -4.13 -0.99
CA PHE A 99 10.06 -3.22 -1.78
C PHE A 99 10.34 -3.70 -3.22
N THR A 100 9.36 -4.37 -3.82
CA THR A 100 9.37 -4.79 -5.23
C THR A 100 8.58 -3.86 -6.15
N ARG A 101 7.90 -2.84 -5.59
CA ARG A 101 7.12 -1.86 -6.34
C ARG A 101 7.48 -0.43 -5.99
N CYS A 102 7.34 0.46 -6.97
CA CYS A 102 7.46 1.88 -6.80
C CYS A 102 6.39 2.37 -5.82
N LEU A 103 6.82 3.15 -4.83
CA LEU A 103 5.94 3.72 -3.82
C LEU A 103 5.03 4.83 -4.37
N VAL A 104 5.35 5.36 -5.55
CA VAL A 104 4.65 6.47 -6.21
C VAL A 104 3.80 5.97 -7.38
N ASP A 105 4.41 5.24 -8.32
CA ASP A 105 3.74 4.86 -9.58
C ASP A 105 3.21 3.43 -9.56
N ASN A 106 3.51 2.65 -8.51
CA ASN A 106 3.11 1.24 -8.37
C ASN A 106 3.79 0.27 -9.37
N ALA A 107 4.59 0.74 -10.32
CA ALA A 107 5.41 -0.07 -11.23
C ALA A 107 6.27 -1.09 -10.49
N ARG A 108 6.58 -2.25 -11.11
CA ARG A 108 7.58 -3.17 -10.53
C ARG A 108 8.96 -2.56 -10.65
N LEU A 109 9.73 -2.66 -9.56
CA LEU A 109 11.08 -2.14 -9.52
C LEU A 109 12.06 -3.13 -10.14
N GLU A 110 12.93 -2.61 -11.00
CA GLU A 110 13.97 -3.35 -11.69
C GLU A 110 15.34 -3.11 -11.06
N HIS A 111 16.35 -3.88 -11.45
CA HIS A 111 17.72 -3.61 -11.03
C HIS A 111 18.19 -2.30 -11.68
N ALA A 112 18.80 -1.43 -10.88
CA ALA A 112 19.33 -0.17 -11.39
C ALA A 112 20.50 -0.45 -12.36
N GLY A 113 20.42 0.12 -13.56
CA GLY A 113 21.51 0.08 -14.54
C GLY A 113 22.62 1.09 -14.23
N ASN A 114 23.69 1.07 -15.03
CA ASN A 114 24.87 1.93 -14.83
C ASN A 114 24.52 3.42 -14.73
N ALA A 115 23.67 3.93 -15.63
CA ALA A 115 23.23 5.33 -15.62
C ALA A 115 22.51 5.74 -14.33
N ALA A 116 21.79 4.81 -13.68
CA ALA A 116 21.16 5.06 -12.40
C ALA A 116 22.16 5.04 -11.24
N LEU A 117 23.14 4.14 -11.27
CA LEU A 117 24.22 4.08 -10.28
C LEU A 117 25.11 5.33 -10.34
N GLU A 118 25.36 5.89 -11.52
CA GLU A 118 26.16 7.11 -11.68
C GLU A 118 25.52 8.33 -10.99
N ARG A 119 24.18 8.40 -10.97
CA ARG A 119 23.41 9.43 -10.24
C ARG A 119 23.50 9.30 -8.72
N LEU A 120 24.00 8.18 -8.21
CA LEU A 120 24.13 7.95 -6.77
C LEU A 120 25.50 8.42 -6.23
N PRO A 121 25.53 8.85 -4.95
CA PRO A 121 26.77 8.95 -4.18
C PRO A 121 27.62 7.67 -4.27
N PRO A 122 28.96 7.78 -4.36
CA PRO A 122 29.85 6.63 -4.54
C PRO A 122 29.65 5.49 -3.53
N ASP A 123 29.34 5.80 -2.27
CA ASP A 123 29.11 4.83 -1.18
C ASP A 123 27.82 3.99 -1.35
N LEU A 124 26.92 4.41 -2.24
CA LEU A 124 25.68 3.71 -2.54
C LEU A 124 25.76 2.87 -3.82
N ARG A 125 26.77 3.10 -4.69
CA ARG A 125 26.90 2.42 -5.99
C ARG A 125 27.18 0.92 -5.86
N SER A 126 27.81 0.50 -4.76
CA SER A 126 28.11 -0.90 -4.46
C SER A 126 26.94 -1.66 -3.84
N ARG A 127 25.82 -0.99 -3.55
CA ARG A 127 24.66 -1.62 -2.91
C ARG A 127 23.72 -2.21 -3.95
N THR A 128 22.86 -3.13 -3.50
CA THR A 128 21.69 -3.51 -4.31
C THR A 128 20.73 -2.33 -4.38
N VAL A 129 20.60 -1.78 -5.58
CA VAL A 129 19.77 -0.64 -5.89
C VAL A 129 18.73 -1.08 -6.91
N ARG A 130 17.51 -0.56 -6.73
CA ARG A 130 16.43 -0.74 -7.69
C ARG A 130 15.95 0.58 -8.26
N GLU A 131 15.41 0.54 -9.46
CA GLU A 131 14.86 1.70 -10.16
C GLU A 131 13.42 1.45 -10.59
N CYS A 132 12.61 2.51 -10.57
CA CYS A 132 11.30 2.52 -11.21
C CYS A 132 11.46 2.86 -12.70
N PRO A 133 11.02 1.99 -13.63
CA PRO A 133 11.13 2.28 -15.07
C PRO A 133 10.26 3.46 -15.50
N ASP A 134 9.16 3.75 -14.79
CA ASP A 134 8.20 4.78 -15.19
C ASP A 134 8.63 6.19 -14.77
N CYS A 135 9.26 6.34 -13.60
CA CYS A 135 9.60 7.66 -13.03
C CYS A 135 11.09 7.86 -12.72
N GLY A 136 11.94 6.84 -12.93
CA GLY A 136 13.38 6.90 -12.69
C GLY A 136 13.79 7.04 -11.21
N ARG A 137 12.85 6.86 -10.26
CA ARG A 137 13.16 6.88 -8.82
C ARG A 137 14.00 5.68 -8.43
N ILE A 138 15.03 5.97 -7.63
CA ILE A 138 15.97 4.98 -7.14
C ILE A 138 15.65 4.57 -5.69
N TYR A 139 15.73 3.28 -5.41
CA TYR A 139 15.41 2.65 -4.13
C TYR A 139 16.60 1.83 -3.63
N TRP A 140 16.99 2.04 -2.38
CA TRP A 140 18.05 1.28 -1.70
C TRP A 140 17.72 1.08 -0.22
N ALA A 141 18.45 0.18 0.45
CA ALA A 141 18.28 -0.12 1.87
C ALA A 141 18.85 0.99 2.79
N GLY A 142 18.26 2.18 2.73
CA GLY A 142 18.58 3.33 3.58
C GLY A 142 17.74 3.40 4.87
N SER A 143 17.86 4.53 5.60
CA SER A 143 17.11 4.76 6.84
C SER A 143 15.59 4.74 6.65
N HIS A 144 15.09 5.32 5.55
CA HIS A 144 13.68 5.30 5.19
C HIS A 144 13.16 3.87 4.95
N HIS A 145 13.91 3.07 4.17
CA HIS A 145 13.60 1.65 3.94
C HIS A 145 13.52 0.88 5.27
N ARG A 146 14.50 1.06 6.18
CA ARG A 146 14.48 0.41 7.50
C ARG A 146 13.24 0.77 8.32
N ARG A 147 12.87 2.05 8.37
CA ARG A 147 11.66 2.49 9.09
C ARG A 147 10.39 1.87 8.52
N MET A 148 10.25 1.86 7.18
CA MET A 148 9.10 1.22 6.54
C MET A 148 9.07 -0.28 6.80
N ARG A 149 10.22 -0.97 6.66
CA ARG A 149 10.36 -2.42 6.90
C ARG A 149 9.96 -2.76 8.34
N ALA A 150 10.42 -2.00 9.33
CA ALA A 150 10.05 -2.21 10.72
C ALA A 150 8.53 -2.11 10.94
N ARG A 151 7.87 -1.15 10.28
CA ARG A 151 6.41 -1.02 10.36
C ARG A 151 5.68 -2.20 9.71
N LEU A 152 6.13 -2.66 8.55
CA LEU A 152 5.60 -3.86 7.88
C LEU A 152 5.74 -5.11 8.77
N VAL A 153 6.91 -5.30 9.40
CA VAL A 153 7.17 -6.40 10.35
C VAL A 153 6.21 -6.33 11.54
N ASN A 154 5.99 -5.14 12.10
CA ASN A 154 5.07 -4.97 13.23
C ASN A 154 3.63 -5.35 12.84
N TRP A 155 3.15 -4.91 11.67
CA TRP A 155 1.80 -5.26 11.21
C TRP A 155 1.65 -6.75 10.89
N ALA A 156 2.65 -7.38 10.27
CA ALA A 156 2.69 -8.82 10.03
C ALA A 156 2.63 -9.60 11.34
N ALA A 157 3.33 -9.14 12.38
CA ALA A 157 3.39 -9.78 13.69
C ALA A 157 2.18 -9.52 14.61
N GLY A 158 1.12 -8.86 14.14
CA GLY A 158 -0.02 -8.54 15.03
C GLY A 158 0.14 -7.27 15.86
N LYS A 159 1.34 -6.67 15.88
CA LYS A 159 1.70 -5.57 16.78
C LYS A 159 1.22 -4.24 16.20
N SER A 160 -0.03 -3.86 16.49
CA SER A 160 -0.48 -2.49 16.26
C SER A 160 0.29 -1.56 17.20
N GLY A 161 1.19 -0.74 16.65
CA GLY A 161 1.97 0.22 17.43
C GLY A 161 1.04 1.13 18.24
N ARG A 162 1.34 1.31 19.54
CA ARG A 162 0.70 2.33 20.38
C ARG A 162 1.04 3.70 19.79
N SER A 163 0.20 4.23 18.90
CA SER A 163 0.16 5.66 18.68
C SER A 163 -0.49 6.25 19.93
N GLY A 164 0.30 6.97 20.72
CA GLY A 164 -0.14 7.61 21.96
C GLY A 164 -1.32 8.54 21.69
N ALA A 165 -2.52 8.08 22.03
CA ALA A 165 -3.60 8.96 22.41
C ALA A 165 -3.53 9.04 23.94
N LYS A 166 -3.15 10.20 24.47
CA LYS A 166 -3.43 10.52 25.87
C LYS A 166 -4.94 10.36 26.04
N LEU A 167 -5.36 9.41 26.86
CA LEU A 167 -6.68 9.43 27.47
C LEU A 167 -6.71 10.71 28.30
N HIS A 168 -7.28 11.78 27.75
CA HIS A 168 -7.79 12.84 28.59
C HIS A 168 -9.09 12.31 29.18
N SER A 169 -8.96 11.71 30.35
CA SER A 169 -10.05 11.63 31.32
C SER A 169 -10.48 13.05 31.61
N LEU A 170 -11.74 13.36 31.36
CA LEU A 170 -12.39 14.55 31.90
C LEU A 170 -13.64 14.09 32.66
N PRO A 171 -13.97 14.80 33.75
CA PRO A 171 -14.78 14.34 34.88
C PRO A 171 -16.25 14.07 34.55
#